data_AF-A0A9D0UQ10-F1
#
_entry.id   AF-A0A9D0UQ10-F1
#
_cell.length_a   1.000
_cell.length_b   1.000
_cell.length_c   1.000
_cell.angle_alpha   90.00
_cell.angle_beta   90.00
_cell.angle_gamma   90.00
#
_symmetry.space_group_name_H-M   'P 1'
#
loop_
_entity.id
_entity.type
_entity.pdbx_description
1 polymer ?
#
loop_
_entity_poly.entity_id
_entity_poly.type
_entity_poly.pdbx_seq_one_letter_code
_entity_poly.pdbx_strand_id
1 'polypeptide(L)'
;MWAKSAWLAALILGALGLGFDHLARLNQAPLFLAFQLASLTGTGFAVTSLWGKVQGPVLRAVVVVGAFIVWRVSYFPIMVFAGWVATLGEWVAVQLDVVPVVIYPTFFLAMALMNWAAVMAGGRLLYTKKLRWAPLAVSAFAIACLVSFTSSEDWTVLPDYNFAITQPAPAYFPPVGNPYYEAVGRPQYNLAEDVLLFASGAMYSFIPSGPWSSAVKGYLEQAFRDMPKASSARRVTEHYVAFRSAQSFINAPVLPQSRNAVLAGSPGLRR
;
A
#
# COMPACT_ATOMS: atom_id res chain seq x y z
N MET A 1 21.50 -8.61 -18.50
CA MET A 1 21.87 -8.27 -17.11
C MET A 1 20.64 -7.95 -16.26
N TRP A 2 19.75 -7.05 -16.68
CA TRP A 2 18.55 -6.63 -15.93
C TRP A 2 17.66 -7.74 -15.37
N ALA A 3 17.36 -8.76 -16.18
CA ALA A 3 16.51 -9.86 -15.73
C ALA A 3 17.08 -10.59 -14.51
N LYS A 4 18.39 -10.85 -14.49
CA LYS A 4 19.05 -11.56 -13.37
C LYS A 4 18.98 -10.73 -12.08
N SER A 5 19.22 -9.42 -12.17
CA SER A 5 19.13 -8.51 -11.01
C SER A 5 17.70 -8.37 -10.49
N ALA A 6 16.69 -8.31 -11.38
CA ALA A 6 15.29 -8.26 -11.00
C ALA A 6 14.84 -9.54 -10.29
N TRP A 7 15.24 -10.72 -10.80
CA TRP A 7 14.98 -12.00 -10.14
C TRP A 7 15.64 -12.08 -8.76
N LEU A 8 16.91 -11.68 -8.65
CA LEU A 8 17.61 -11.67 -7.37
C LEU A 8 16.92 -10.75 -6.35
N ALA A 9 16.52 -9.54 -6.77
CA ALA A 9 15.80 -8.63 -5.89
C ALA A 9 14.43 -9.17 -5.47
N ALA A 10 13.68 -9.79 -6.40
CA ALA A 10 12.43 -10.45 -6.07
C ALA A 10 12.62 -11.60 -5.06
N LEU A 11 13.69 -12.40 -5.23
CA LEU A 11 14.05 -13.45 -4.27
C LEU A 11 14.41 -12.87 -2.90
N ILE A 12 15.20 -11.79 -2.84
CA ILE A 12 15.56 -11.12 -1.58
C ILE A 12 14.32 -10.56 -0.88
N LEU A 13 13.45 -9.83 -1.60
CA LEU A 13 12.23 -9.26 -1.05
C LEU A 13 11.24 -10.36 -0.60
N GLY A 14 11.13 -11.44 -1.38
CA GLY A 14 10.31 -12.60 -1.02
C GLY A 14 10.83 -13.29 0.24
N ALA A 15 12.14 -13.58 0.30
CA ALA A 15 12.77 -14.19 1.48
C ALA A 15 12.67 -13.29 2.73
N LEU A 16 12.86 -11.99 2.56
CA LEU A 16 12.66 -11.01 3.62
C LEU A 16 11.21 -11.07 4.11
N GLY A 17 10.24 -11.02 3.19
CA GLY A 17 8.81 -11.12 3.51
C GLY A 17 8.45 -12.39 4.27
N LEU A 18 8.98 -13.55 3.85
CA LEU A 18 8.75 -14.81 4.55
C LEU A 18 9.29 -14.76 5.97
N GLY A 19 10.46 -14.14 6.17
CA GLY A 19 11.00 -13.87 7.49
C GLY A 19 10.02 -13.08 8.37
N PHE A 20 9.39 -12.04 7.82
CA PHE A 20 8.38 -11.25 8.52
C PHE A 20 7.11 -12.05 8.85
N ASP A 21 6.59 -12.86 7.94
CA ASP A 21 5.39 -13.68 8.18
C ASP A 21 5.60 -14.69 9.34
N HIS A 22 6.85 -15.09 9.60
CA HIS A 22 7.21 -16.02 10.69
C HIS A 22 7.54 -15.36 12.03
N LEU A 23 7.60 -14.03 12.11
CA LEU A 23 7.86 -13.35 13.38
C LEU A 23 6.64 -13.44 14.30
N ALA A 24 6.85 -13.76 15.57
CA ALA A 24 5.77 -13.71 16.57
C ALA A 24 5.27 -12.26 16.81
N ARG A 25 6.17 -11.27 16.66
CA ARG A 25 5.89 -9.85 16.82
C ARG A 25 6.72 -9.04 15.84
N LEU A 26 6.11 -8.03 15.23
CA LEU A 26 6.81 -7.11 14.34
C LEU A 26 7.49 -5.99 15.12
N ASN A 27 8.79 -5.86 14.91
CA ASN A 27 9.54 -4.68 15.29
C ASN A 27 9.35 -3.59 14.22
N GLN A 28 9.08 -2.37 14.66
CA GLN A 28 8.81 -1.24 13.77
C GLN A 28 9.99 -0.90 12.87
N ALA A 29 11.20 -0.83 13.40
CA ALA A 29 12.35 -0.37 12.61
C ALA A 29 12.67 -1.32 11.43
N PRO A 30 12.75 -2.65 11.63
CA PRO A 30 12.87 -3.58 10.51
C PRO A 30 11.71 -3.47 9.51
N LEU A 31 10.47 -3.33 9.99
CA LEU A 31 9.29 -3.22 9.13
C LEU A 31 9.39 -1.98 8.23
N PHE A 32 9.69 -0.83 8.83
CA PHE A 32 9.94 0.42 8.11
C PHE A 32 11.05 0.27 7.06
N LEU A 33 12.19 -0.31 7.44
CA LEU A 33 13.29 -0.54 6.52
C LEU A 33 12.89 -1.46 5.37
N ALA A 34 12.11 -2.51 5.62
CA ALA A 34 11.64 -3.43 4.60
C ALA A 34 10.72 -2.73 3.57
N PHE A 35 9.77 -1.91 4.03
CA PHE A 35 8.91 -1.11 3.14
C PHE A 35 9.72 -0.10 2.32
N GLN A 36 10.65 0.61 2.95
CA GLN A 36 11.53 1.55 2.24
C GLN A 36 12.41 0.83 1.21
N LEU A 37 13.00 -0.31 1.56
CA LEU A 37 13.81 -1.12 0.66
C LEU A 37 12.98 -1.64 -0.52
N ALA A 38 11.78 -2.16 -0.29
CA ALA A 38 10.88 -2.62 -1.35
C ALA A 38 10.53 -1.49 -2.33
N SER A 39 10.16 -0.33 -1.79
CA SER A 39 9.80 0.85 -2.58
C SER A 39 10.99 1.39 -3.38
N LEU A 40 12.14 1.59 -2.75
CA LEU A 40 13.36 2.09 -3.38
C LEU A 40 13.93 1.10 -4.39
N THR A 41 13.76 -0.21 -4.18
CA THR A 41 14.16 -1.24 -5.15
C THR A 41 13.39 -1.07 -6.46
N GLY A 42 12.06 -0.91 -6.39
CA GLY A 42 11.22 -0.63 -7.56
C GLY A 42 11.65 0.64 -8.31
N THR A 43 11.79 1.74 -7.57
CA THR A 43 12.25 3.04 -8.09
C THR A 43 13.63 2.93 -8.74
N GLY A 44 14.58 2.28 -8.07
CA GLY A 44 15.95 2.05 -8.55
C GLY A 44 15.96 1.25 -9.85
N PHE A 45 15.16 0.18 -9.96
CA PHE A 45 15.03 -0.57 -11.21
C PHE A 45 14.46 0.27 -12.35
N ALA A 46 13.51 1.17 -12.07
CA ALA A 46 12.95 2.04 -13.11
C ALA A 46 13.99 3.07 -13.59
N VAL A 47 14.66 3.76 -12.67
CA VAL A 47 15.72 4.72 -13.00
C VAL A 47 16.82 4.07 -13.84
N THR A 48 17.29 2.90 -13.38
CA THR A 48 18.36 2.16 -14.05
C THR A 48 17.91 1.62 -15.43
N SER A 49 16.64 1.21 -15.58
CA SER A 49 16.04 0.84 -16.88
C SER A 49 15.92 2.00 -17.87
N LEU A 50 15.74 3.23 -17.36
CA LEU A 50 15.69 4.46 -18.16
C LEU A 50 17.10 4.99 -18.49
N TRP A 51 18.10 4.66 -17.68
CA TRP A 51 19.45 5.22 -17.74
C TRP A 51 20.12 5.09 -19.11
N GLY A 52 19.99 3.92 -19.76
CA GLY A 52 20.55 3.68 -21.09
C GLY A 52 19.81 4.39 -22.23
N LYS A 53 18.58 4.86 -21.98
CA LYS A 53 17.74 5.56 -22.98
C LYS A 53 17.90 7.08 -22.92
N VAL A 54 18.49 7.56 -21.84
CA VAL A 54 18.59 8.98 -21.52
C VAL A 54 20.04 9.42 -21.72
N GLN A 55 20.26 10.19 -22.79
CA GLN A 55 21.56 10.74 -23.15
C GLN A 55 21.71 12.16 -22.57
N GLY A 56 22.88 12.45 -22.00
CA GLY A 56 23.23 13.75 -21.45
C GLY A 56 23.07 13.86 -19.91
N PRO A 57 23.98 14.58 -19.22
CA PRO A 57 23.97 14.68 -17.77
C PRO A 57 22.74 15.40 -17.21
N VAL A 58 22.26 16.44 -17.89
CA VAL A 58 21.07 17.20 -17.46
C VAL A 58 19.82 16.33 -17.46
N LEU A 59 19.58 15.57 -18.53
CA LEU A 59 18.40 14.72 -18.61
C LEU A 59 18.46 13.56 -17.59
N ARG A 60 19.66 13.06 -17.28
CA ARG A 60 19.86 12.08 -16.18
C ARG A 60 19.50 12.69 -14.82
N ALA A 61 19.93 13.92 -14.54
CA ALA A 61 19.56 14.62 -13.32
C ALA A 61 18.04 14.82 -13.23
N VAL A 62 17.39 15.22 -14.34
CA VAL A 62 15.92 15.35 -14.44
C VAL A 62 15.22 14.02 -14.16
N VAL A 63 15.74 12.89 -14.66
CA VAL A 63 15.16 11.56 -14.38
C VAL A 63 15.29 11.19 -12.90
N VAL A 64 16.43 11.48 -12.26
CA VAL A 64 16.61 11.18 -10.83
C VAL A 64 15.68 12.03 -9.97
N VAL A 65 15.63 13.34 -10.22
CA VAL A 65 14.74 14.26 -9.50
C VAL A 65 13.27 13.90 -9.76
N GLY A 66 12.91 13.63 -11.01
CA GLY A 66 11.56 13.20 -11.39
C GLY A 66 11.16 11.88 -10.74
N ALA A 67 12.06 10.90 -10.69
CA ALA A 67 11.83 9.63 -10.00
C ALA A 67 11.64 9.83 -8.50
N PHE A 68 12.40 10.73 -7.87
CA PHE A 68 12.23 11.09 -6.46
C PHE A 68 10.85 11.73 -6.21
N ILE A 69 10.42 12.68 -7.04
CA ILE A 69 9.10 13.32 -6.93
C ILE A 69 7.98 12.28 -7.12
N VAL A 70 8.07 11.45 -8.16
CA VAL A 70 7.11 10.38 -8.43
C VAL A 70 7.04 9.40 -7.26
N TRP A 71 8.19 8.97 -6.75
CA TRP A 71 8.28 8.10 -5.58
C TRP A 71 7.60 8.75 -4.37
N ARG A 72 7.90 10.01 -4.07
CA ARG A 72 7.31 10.75 -2.95
C ARG A 72 5.79 10.87 -3.06
N VAL A 73 5.27 11.20 -4.24
CA VAL A 73 3.83 11.38 -4.52
C VAL A 73 3.09 10.04 -4.47
N SER A 74 3.71 8.96 -4.95
CA SER A 74 3.05 7.66 -5.11
C SER A 74 3.23 6.71 -3.94
N TYR A 75 4.18 6.96 -3.03
CA TYR A 75 4.50 6.05 -1.92
C TYR A 75 3.28 5.63 -1.09
N PHE A 76 2.51 6.59 -0.58
CA PHE A 76 1.36 6.29 0.28
C PHE A 76 0.25 5.52 -0.47
N PRO A 77 -0.24 5.99 -1.64
CA PRO A 77 -1.17 5.22 -2.46
C PRO A 77 -0.66 3.81 -2.77
N ILE A 78 0.62 3.67 -3.15
CA ILE A 78 1.21 2.36 -3.47
C ILE A 78 1.27 1.46 -2.22
N MET A 79 1.59 1.99 -1.05
CA MET A 79 1.56 1.23 0.19
C MET A 79 0.15 0.67 0.46
N VAL A 80 -0.88 1.48 0.28
CA VAL A 80 -2.29 1.05 0.44
C VAL A 80 -2.66 -0.01 -0.60
N PHE A 81 -2.37 0.22 -1.89
CA PHE A 81 -2.68 -0.73 -2.95
C PHE A 81 -1.91 -2.04 -2.83
N ALA A 82 -0.63 -2.00 -2.46
CA ALA A 82 0.16 -3.20 -2.23
C ALA A 82 -0.34 -3.98 -1.01
N GLY A 83 -0.83 -3.29 0.03
CA GLY A 83 -1.52 -3.91 1.16
C GLY A 83 -2.80 -4.62 0.73
N TRP A 84 -3.60 -4.00 -0.13
CA TRP A 84 -4.77 -4.65 -0.72
C TRP A 84 -4.39 -5.91 -1.53
N VAL A 85 -3.35 -5.86 -2.36
CA VAL A 85 -2.86 -7.05 -3.08
C VAL A 85 -2.44 -8.16 -2.09
N ALA A 86 -1.83 -7.81 -0.96
CA ALA A 86 -1.52 -8.78 0.09
C ALA A 86 -2.79 -9.42 0.70
N THR A 87 -3.88 -8.67 0.87
CA THR A 87 -5.18 -9.23 1.31
C THR A 87 -5.80 -10.18 0.29
N LEU A 88 -5.59 -9.95 -1.01
CA LEU A 88 -6.00 -10.91 -2.04
C LEU A 88 -5.17 -12.20 -1.94
N GLY A 89 -3.87 -12.07 -1.72
CA GLY A 89 -2.96 -13.20 -1.47
C GLY A 89 -3.39 -14.03 -0.26
N GLU A 90 -3.73 -13.36 0.85
CA GLU A 90 -4.32 -13.99 2.03
C GLU A 90 -5.58 -14.77 1.68
N TRP A 91 -6.53 -14.11 1.03
CA TRP A 91 -7.82 -14.71 0.73
C TRP A 91 -7.65 -15.97 -0.12
N VAL A 92 -6.80 -15.94 -1.15
CA VAL A 92 -6.51 -17.11 -1.98
C VAL A 92 -5.88 -18.23 -1.13
N ALA A 93 -4.88 -17.92 -0.29
CA ALA A 93 -4.23 -18.92 0.56
C ALA A 93 -5.24 -19.58 1.52
N VAL A 94 -6.14 -18.78 2.12
CA VAL A 94 -7.22 -19.25 2.98
C VAL A 94 -8.22 -20.13 2.22
N GLN A 95 -8.63 -19.77 1.00
CA GLN A 95 -9.55 -20.58 0.20
C GLN A 95 -8.94 -21.92 -0.23
N LEU A 96 -7.62 -21.96 -0.44
CA LEU A 96 -6.89 -23.16 -0.85
C LEU A 96 -6.36 -24.00 0.33
N ASP A 97 -6.63 -23.59 1.57
CA ASP A 97 -6.10 -24.21 2.79
C ASP A 97 -4.55 -24.32 2.78
N VAL A 98 -3.89 -23.32 2.16
CA VAL A 98 -2.43 -23.25 2.06
C VAL A 98 -1.91 -22.45 3.24
N VAL A 99 -1.19 -23.14 4.14
CA VAL A 99 -0.43 -22.56 5.25
C VAL A 99 1.06 -22.75 4.96
N PRO A 100 1.94 -21.75 5.20
CA PRO A 100 1.65 -20.41 5.75
C PRO A 100 1.04 -19.46 4.72
N VAL A 101 0.23 -18.51 5.21
CA VAL A 101 -0.25 -17.39 4.39
C VAL A 101 0.90 -16.44 4.08
N VAL A 102 1.06 -16.06 2.82
CA VAL A 102 2.16 -15.20 2.34
C VAL A 102 1.73 -13.72 2.25
N ILE A 103 1.81 -13.00 3.37
CA ILE A 103 1.40 -11.59 3.44
C ILE A 103 2.54 -10.66 2.99
N TYR A 104 3.62 -10.61 3.75
CA TYR A 104 4.73 -9.67 3.49
C TYR A 104 5.49 -9.93 2.19
N PRO A 105 5.70 -11.18 1.71
CA PRO A 105 6.25 -11.42 0.38
C PRO A 105 5.41 -10.75 -0.71
N THR A 106 4.10 -10.96 -0.67
CA THR A 106 3.15 -10.40 -1.63
C THR A 106 3.16 -8.87 -1.57
N PHE A 107 3.16 -8.32 -0.36
CA PHE A 107 3.19 -6.88 -0.12
C PHE A 107 4.47 -6.24 -0.69
N PHE A 108 5.65 -6.73 -0.30
CA PHE A 108 6.92 -6.13 -0.72
C PHE A 108 7.14 -6.24 -2.23
N LEU A 109 6.79 -7.37 -2.84
CA LEU A 109 6.87 -7.54 -4.29
C LEU A 109 5.90 -6.62 -5.04
N ALA A 110 4.65 -6.51 -4.57
CA ALA A 110 3.67 -5.60 -5.16
C ALA A 110 4.12 -4.14 -5.04
N MET A 111 4.63 -3.73 -3.88
CA MET A 111 5.13 -2.38 -3.65
C MET A 111 6.30 -2.04 -4.58
N ALA A 112 7.26 -2.96 -4.75
CA ALA A 112 8.38 -2.78 -5.67
C ALA A 112 7.90 -2.68 -7.12
N LEU A 113 6.99 -3.56 -7.55
CA LEU A 113 6.45 -3.56 -8.91
C LEU A 113 5.67 -2.27 -9.22
N MET A 114 4.84 -1.81 -8.29
CA MET A 114 4.05 -0.59 -8.46
C MET A 114 4.93 0.67 -8.48
N ASN A 115 5.96 0.75 -7.63
CA ASN A 115 6.92 1.87 -7.66
C ASN A 115 7.71 1.88 -8.97
N TRP A 116 8.14 0.71 -9.44
CA TRP A 116 8.75 0.58 -10.77
C TRP A 116 7.81 1.10 -11.87
N ALA A 117 6.54 0.67 -11.85
CA ALA A 117 5.56 1.08 -12.85
C ALA A 117 5.28 2.59 -12.82
N ALA A 118 5.13 3.18 -11.63
CA ALA A 118 4.90 4.62 -11.45
C ALA A 118 6.07 5.43 -12.02
N VAL A 119 7.31 5.10 -11.66
CA VAL A 119 8.50 5.81 -12.14
C VAL A 119 8.71 5.60 -13.64
N MET A 120 8.41 4.41 -14.17
CA MET A 120 8.45 4.17 -15.61
C MET A 120 7.38 4.98 -16.36
N ALA A 121 6.18 5.15 -15.79
CA ALA A 121 5.13 5.98 -16.36
C ALA A 121 5.53 7.46 -16.37
N GLY A 122 5.96 8.00 -15.23
CA GLY A 122 6.42 9.39 -15.10
C GLY A 122 7.65 9.66 -15.98
N GLY A 123 8.65 8.78 -15.94
CA GLY A 123 9.83 8.86 -16.80
C GLY A 123 9.47 8.86 -18.29
N ARG A 124 8.55 7.99 -18.73
CA ARG A 124 8.06 7.97 -20.11
C ARG A 124 7.41 9.28 -20.54
N LEU A 125 6.70 9.99 -19.67
CA LEU A 125 6.17 11.31 -19.99
C LEU A 125 7.29 12.32 -20.27
N LEU A 126 8.39 12.23 -19.52
CA LEU A 126 9.52 13.15 -19.65
C LEU A 126 10.37 12.88 -20.90
N TYR A 127 10.62 11.60 -21.25
CA TYR A 127 11.53 11.27 -22.35
C TYR A 127 10.83 10.92 -23.67
N THR A 128 9.57 10.43 -23.65
CA THR A 128 8.86 10.10 -24.91
C THR A 128 8.04 11.29 -25.37
N LYS A 129 8.26 11.74 -26.61
CA LYS A 129 7.39 12.73 -27.28
C LYS A 129 5.97 12.20 -27.55
N LYS A 130 5.65 10.96 -27.15
CA LYS A 130 4.39 10.28 -27.45
C LYS A 130 3.41 10.46 -26.28
N LEU A 131 2.63 11.54 -26.34
CA LEU A 131 1.65 11.95 -25.33
C LEU A 131 0.39 11.06 -25.23
N ARG A 132 0.29 9.95 -25.98
CA ARG A 132 -0.93 9.13 -26.00
C ARG A 132 -1.36 8.57 -24.63
N TRP A 133 -0.40 8.38 -23.71
CA TRP A 133 -0.66 7.91 -22.35
C TRP A 133 -0.60 9.04 -21.30
N ALA A 134 -0.35 10.28 -21.74
CA ALA A 134 -0.23 11.42 -20.84
C ALA A 134 -1.51 11.69 -20.06
N PRO A 135 -2.73 11.65 -20.65
CA PRO A 135 -3.95 11.89 -19.88
C PRO A 135 -4.09 10.92 -18.70
N LEU A 136 -3.90 9.61 -18.94
CA LEU A 136 -4.00 8.59 -17.90
C LEU A 136 -2.96 8.80 -16.78
N ALA A 137 -1.69 9.00 -17.16
CA ALA A 137 -0.63 9.17 -16.18
C ALA A 137 -0.79 10.48 -15.38
N VAL A 138 -1.15 11.59 -16.04
CA VAL A 138 -1.41 12.88 -15.38
C VAL A 138 -2.58 12.77 -14.41
N SER A 139 -3.69 12.14 -14.81
CA SER A 139 -4.83 11.92 -13.90
C SER A 139 -4.45 11.05 -12.71
N ALA A 140 -3.71 9.95 -12.92
CA ALA A 140 -3.25 9.09 -11.84
C ALA A 140 -2.32 9.84 -10.86
N PHE A 141 -1.39 10.64 -11.38
CA PHE A 141 -0.49 11.45 -10.54
C PHE A 141 -1.22 12.59 -9.84
N ALA A 142 -2.23 13.21 -10.46
CA ALA A 142 -3.05 14.22 -9.81
C ALA A 142 -3.81 13.65 -8.61
N ILE A 143 -4.42 12.46 -8.76
CA ILE A 143 -5.08 11.76 -7.66
C ILE A 143 -4.06 11.38 -6.58
N ALA A 144 -2.91 10.83 -6.97
CA ALA A 144 -1.86 10.48 -6.03
C ALA A 144 -1.36 11.70 -5.24
N CYS A 145 -1.23 12.87 -5.87
CA CYS A 145 -0.93 14.12 -5.19
C CYS A 145 -2.00 14.49 -4.16
N LEU A 146 -3.28 14.46 -4.54
CA LEU A 146 -4.37 14.79 -3.61
C LEU A 146 -4.42 13.83 -2.40
N VAL A 147 -4.19 12.54 -2.63
CA VAL A 147 -4.18 11.50 -1.58
C VAL A 147 -2.94 11.61 -0.69
N SER A 148 -1.79 12.03 -1.22
CA SER A 148 -0.52 12.09 -0.49
C SER A 148 -0.26 13.42 0.22
N PHE A 149 -1.02 14.47 -0.08
CA PHE A 149 -0.86 15.81 0.47
C PHE A 149 -2.22 16.40 0.90
N THR A 150 -2.84 15.79 1.90
CA THR A 150 -4.17 16.21 2.40
C THR A 150 -4.10 17.38 3.38
N SER A 151 -2.94 17.59 4.00
CA SER A 151 -2.69 18.61 5.02
C SER A 151 -1.31 19.28 4.88
N SER A 152 -1.06 20.34 5.64
CA SER A 152 0.26 21.00 5.71
C SER A 152 1.34 20.10 6.34
N GLU A 153 0.97 19.13 7.17
CA GLU A 153 1.89 18.18 7.79
C GLU A 153 2.51 17.22 6.77
N ASP A 154 1.83 17.01 5.64
CA ASP A 154 2.27 16.09 4.59
C ASP A 154 3.40 16.66 3.72
N TRP A 155 3.80 17.92 3.90
CA TRP A 155 4.84 18.57 3.10
C TRP A 155 6.25 18.24 3.58
N THR A 156 6.52 16.95 3.75
CA THR A 156 7.81 16.39 4.14
C THR A 156 8.59 15.88 2.92
N VAL A 157 9.92 15.96 2.98
CA VAL A 157 10.81 15.42 1.94
C VAL A 157 10.65 13.91 1.80
N LEU A 158 10.56 13.19 2.92
CA LEU A 158 10.36 11.75 2.95
C LEU A 158 8.87 11.42 3.07
N PRO A 159 8.35 10.43 2.33
CA PRO A 159 6.96 9.99 2.44
C PRO A 159 6.66 9.26 3.74
N ASP A 160 7.71 8.78 4.42
CA ASP A 160 7.62 7.95 5.61
C ASP A 160 8.85 8.18 6.50
N TYR A 161 8.59 8.43 7.77
CA TYR A 161 9.59 8.66 8.82
C TYR A 161 9.30 7.83 10.07
N ASN A 162 8.46 6.80 9.97
CA ASN A 162 7.99 5.98 11.09
C ASN A 162 9.03 4.91 11.51
N PHE A 163 10.30 5.30 11.69
CA PHE A 163 11.36 4.38 12.09
C PHE A 163 11.09 3.75 13.48
N ALA A 164 10.46 4.51 14.37
CA ALA A 164 10.07 4.05 15.70
C ALA A 164 8.62 4.42 15.99
N ILE A 165 7.84 3.43 16.45
CA ILE A 165 6.50 3.61 17.00
C ILE A 165 6.52 2.94 18.37
N THR A 166 6.51 3.77 19.41
CA THR A 166 6.61 3.35 20.81
C THR A 166 5.28 2.85 21.37
N GLN A 167 4.17 3.14 20.69
CA GLN A 167 2.85 2.70 21.09
C GLN A 167 2.76 1.17 21.00
N PRO A 168 2.15 0.51 22.01
CA PRO A 168 1.90 -0.92 21.96
C PRO A 168 0.95 -1.24 20.81
N ALA A 169 1.02 -2.48 20.30
CA ALA A 169 0.04 -2.95 19.34
C ALA A 169 -1.35 -2.90 20.00
N PRO A 170 -2.31 -2.18 19.42
CA PRO A 170 -3.66 -2.05 19.98
C PRO A 170 -4.39 -3.39 19.94
N ALA A 171 -5.42 -3.52 20.78
CA ALA A 171 -6.26 -4.69 20.80
C ALA A 171 -6.96 -4.90 19.45
N TYR A 172 -7.35 -6.15 19.16
CA TYR A 172 -8.15 -6.46 17.98
C TYR A 172 -9.55 -5.83 18.09
N PHE A 173 -9.96 -5.14 17.02
CA PHE A 173 -11.33 -4.66 16.83
C PHE A 173 -11.90 -5.35 15.59
N PRO A 174 -13.06 -6.01 15.67
CA PRO A 174 -13.71 -6.53 14.47
C PRO A 174 -14.19 -5.36 13.60
N PRO A 175 -14.03 -5.42 12.26
CA PRO A 175 -14.57 -4.39 11.37
C PRO A 175 -16.09 -4.39 11.43
N VAL A 176 -16.71 -3.20 11.50
CA VAL A 176 -18.17 -3.05 11.65
C VAL A 176 -18.81 -2.56 10.35
N GLY A 177 -18.20 -1.57 9.70
CA GLY A 177 -18.74 -0.95 8.49
C GLY A 177 -17.74 0.00 7.85
N ASN A 178 -18.07 0.54 6.67
CA ASN A 178 -17.17 1.43 5.94
C ASN A 178 -17.34 2.89 6.41
N PRO A 179 -16.51 3.41 7.34
CA PRO A 179 -16.74 4.72 7.91
C PRO A 179 -16.35 5.85 6.93
N TYR A 180 -15.57 5.53 5.89
CA TYR A 180 -15.04 6.52 4.96
C TYR A 180 -16.14 7.06 4.06
N TYR A 181 -17.00 6.18 3.50
CA TYR A 181 -18.11 6.63 2.65
C TYR A 181 -19.15 7.45 3.40
N GLU A 182 -19.36 7.18 4.69
CA GLU A 182 -20.24 8.01 5.53
C GLU A 182 -19.71 9.44 5.69
N ALA A 183 -18.41 9.65 5.52
CA ALA A 183 -17.73 10.93 5.68
C ALA A 183 -17.56 11.73 4.39
N VAL A 184 -17.61 11.08 3.21
CA VAL A 184 -17.43 11.74 1.90
C VAL A 184 -18.48 12.84 1.70
N GLY A 185 -18.04 14.03 1.27
CA GLY A 185 -18.91 15.14 0.92
C GLY A 185 -19.50 15.88 2.12
N ARG A 186 -19.04 15.60 3.34
CA ARG A 186 -19.42 16.40 4.50
C ARG A 186 -18.70 17.77 4.44
N PRO A 187 -19.37 18.89 4.80
CA PRO A 187 -18.84 20.24 4.59
C PRO A 187 -17.50 20.56 5.25
N GLN A 188 -17.10 19.78 6.26
CA GLN A 188 -15.86 19.99 6.99
C GLN A 188 -14.61 19.49 6.26
N TYR A 189 -14.72 18.73 5.17
CA TYR A 189 -13.57 18.20 4.44
C TYR A 189 -13.23 19.06 3.22
N ASN A 190 -11.95 19.17 2.92
CA ASN A 190 -11.47 19.78 1.68
C ASN A 190 -11.42 18.75 0.54
N LEU A 191 -11.19 19.21 -0.70
CA LEU A 191 -11.17 18.34 -1.88
C LEU A 191 -10.17 17.17 -1.76
N ALA A 192 -8.98 17.41 -1.23
CA ALA A 192 -7.95 16.38 -1.09
C ALA A 192 -8.38 15.32 -0.05
N GLU A 193 -8.94 15.76 1.07
CA GLU A 193 -9.53 14.88 2.09
C GLU A 193 -10.70 14.08 1.51
N ASP A 194 -11.61 14.69 0.75
CA ASP A 194 -12.73 14.00 0.11
C ASP A 194 -12.26 12.93 -0.90
N VAL A 195 -11.23 13.24 -1.69
CA VAL A 195 -10.62 12.26 -2.62
C VAL A 195 -9.98 11.11 -1.84
N LEU A 196 -9.28 11.39 -0.74
CA LEU A 196 -8.73 10.35 0.15
C LEU A 196 -9.85 9.49 0.77
N LEU A 197 -10.93 10.10 1.26
CA LEU A 197 -12.08 9.40 1.84
C LEU A 197 -12.75 8.50 0.81
N PHE A 198 -13.00 9.03 -0.41
CA PHE A 198 -13.60 8.25 -1.48
C PHE A 198 -12.71 7.06 -1.89
N ALA A 199 -11.40 7.30 -2.04
CA ALA A 199 -10.44 6.23 -2.36
C ALA A 199 -10.38 5.17 -1.25
N SER A 200 -10.33 5.61 0.01
CA SER A 200 -10.31 4.71 1.18
C SER A 200 -11.60 3.89 1.28
N GLY A 201 -12.75 4.53 1.07
CA GLY A 201 -14.05 3.85 1.06
C GLY A 201 -14.19 2.84 -0.07
N ALA A 202 -13.71 3.17 -1.27
CA ALA A 202 -13.67 2.23 -2.38
C ALA A 202 -12.79 1.02 -2.04
N MET A 203 -11.55 1.25 -1.60
CA MET A 203 -10.64 0.17 -1.25
C MET A 203 -11.16 -0.71 -0.11
N TYR A 204 -11.71 -0.11 0.95
CA TYR A 204 -12.27 -0.83 2.10
C TYR A 204 -13.31 -1.87 1.68
N SER A 205 -14.12 -1.56 0.66
CA SER A 205 -15.18 -2.43 0.14
C SER A 205 -14.63 -3.61 -0.67
N PHE A 206 -13.42 -3.49 -1.22
CA PHE A 206 -12.75 -4.54 -2.01
C PHE A 206 -11.76 -5.40 -1.21
N ILE A 207 -11.58 -5.12 0.08
CA ILE A 207 -10.74 -5.95 0.96
C ILE A 207 -11.53 -7.22 1.32
N PRO A 208 -11.08 -8.43 0.88
CA PRO A 208 -11.72 -9.67 1.25
C PRO A 208 -11.57 -9.94 2.75
N SER A 209 -12.46 -10.79 3.29
CA SER A 209 -12.41 -11.18 4.70
C SER A 209 -11.44 -12.35 4.91
N GLY A 210 -10.28 -12.06 5.50
CA GLY A 210 -9.35 -13.03 6.08
C GLY A 210 -8.94 -12.63 7.52
N PRO A 211 -8.29 -13.50 8.30
CA PRO A 211 -7.88 -13.20 9.67
C PRO A 211 -7.01 -11.93 9.81
N TRP A 212 -5.95 -11.82 9.02
CA TRP A 212 -5.02 -10.68 9.00
C TRP A 212 -5.69 -9.44 8.43
N SER A 213 -6.32 -9.54 7.26
CA SER A 213 -7.03 -8.42 6.61
C SER A 213 -8.15 -7.85 7.47
N SER A 214 -8.91 -8.68 8.19
CA SER A 214 -9.96 -8.21 9.10
C SER A 214 -9.37 -7.45 10.28
N ALA A 215 -8.26 -7.91 10.85
CA ALA A 215 -7.57 -7.22 11.94
C ALA A 215 -7.02 -5.85 11.51
N VAL A 216 -6.37 -5.79 10.33
CA VAL A 216 -5.91 -4.52 9.73
C VAL A 216 -7.09 -3.58 9.50
N LYS A 217 -8.16 -4.09 8.87
CA LYS A 217 -9.36 -3.31 8.52
C LYS A 217 -10.06 -2.75 9.75
N GLY A 218 -10.26 -3.55 10.78
CA GLY A 218 -10.91 -3.11 12.02
C GLY A 218 -10.09 -2.07 12.78
N TYR A 219 -8.75 -2.20 12.80
CA TYR A 219 -7.91 -1.16 13.39
C TYR A 219 -7.97 0.16 12.60
N LEU A 220 -7.83 0.11 11.28
CA LEU A 220 -7.88 1.32 10.44
C LEU A 220 -9.25 2.01 10.51
N GLU A 221 -10.33 1.24 10.66
CA GLU A 221 -11.67 1.75 10.93
C GLU A 221 -11.73 2.51 12.26
N GLN A 222 -11.20 1.93 13.34
CA GLN A 222 -11.16 2.60 14.64
C GLN A 222 -10.28 3.86 14.60
N ALA A 223 -9.08 3.77 14.01
CA ALA A 223 -8.17 4.90 13.87
C ALA A 223 -8.80 6.06 13.07
N PHE A 224 -9.60 5.74 12.05
CA PHE A 224 -10.38 6.72 11.32
C PHE A 224 -11.45 7.37 12.21
N ARG A 225 -12.20 6.60 13.00
CA ARG A 225 -13.22 7.13 13.91
C ARG A 225 -12.62 8.06 14.97
N ASP A 226 -11.45 7.70 15.50
CA ASP A 226 -10.74 8.47 16.52
C ASP A 226 -10.20 9.80 15.95
N MET A 227 -9.69 9.76 14.72
CA MET A 227 -9.09 10.92 14.06
C MET A 227 -9.48 10.99 12.58
N PRO A 228 -10.69 11.46 12.24
CA PRO A 228 -11.20 11.38 10.87
C PRO A 228 -10.49 12.30 9.89
N LYS A 229 -9.82 13.35 10.38
CA LYS A 229 -9.05 14.33 9.60
C LYS A 229 -7.53 14.14 9.71
N ALA A 230 -7.07 12.94 10.03
CA ALA A 230 -5.64 12.69 10.12
C ALA A 230 -4.95 12.90 8.75
N SER A 231 -3.76 13.50 8.79
CA SER A 231 -2.88 13.71 7.63
C SER A 231 -2.48 12.39 6.97
N SER A 232 -2.09 12.43 5.70
CA SER A 232 -1.64 11.22 4.98
C SER A 232 -0.41 10.59 5.65
N ALA A 233 0.51 11.40 6.17
CA ALA A 233 1.64 10.95 6.98
C ALA A 233 1.19 10.21 8.24
N ARG A 234 0.16 10.72 8.93
CA ARG A 234 -0.44 10.04 10.07
C ARG A 234 -1.13 8.74 9.66
N ARG A 235 -1.82 8.71 8.52
CA ARG A 235 -2.40 7.47 7.96
C ARG A 235 -1.32 6.42 7.68
N VAL A 236 -0.12 6.81 7.25
CA VAL A 236 1.01 5.87 7.12
C VAL A 236 1.36 5.24 8.48
N THR A 237 1.46 6.04 9.54
CA THR A 237 1.68 5.53 10.91
C THR A 237 0.58 4.54 11.32
N GLU A 238 -0.68 4.86 11.05
CA GLU A 238 -1.81 3.99 11.36
C GLU A 238 -1.72 2.64 10.64
N HIS A 239 -1.29 2.61 9.38
CA HIS A 239 -1.06 1.35 8.66
C HIS A 239 0.04 0.51 9.33
N TYR A 240 1.16 1.10 9.73
CA TYR A 240 2.19 0.38 10.47
C TYR A 240 1.67 -0.22 11.78
N VAL A 241 0.87 0.54 12.53
CA VAL A 241 0.26 0.04 13.76
C VAL A 241 -0.72 -1.10 13.46
N ALA A 242 -1.52 -0.98 12.40
CA ALA A 242 -2.42 -2.03 11.93
C ALA A 242 -1.67 -3.32 11.57
N PHE A 243 -0.55 -3.19 10.85
CA PHE A 243 0.27 -4.35 10.46
C PHE A 243 0.89 -5.03 11.69
N ARG A 244 1.36 -4.25 12.66
CA ARG A 244 1.89 -4.77 13.92
C ARG A 244 0.83 -5.48 14.76
N SER A 245 -0.39 -4.97 14.82
CA SER A 245 -1.50 -5.61 15.56
C SER A 245 -2.02 -6.86 14.85
N ALA A 246 -2.00 -6.88 13.52
CA ALA A 246 -2.46 -8.01 12.73
C ALA A 246 -1.46 -9.19 12.66
N GLN A 247 -0.21 -9.01 13.09
CA GLN A 247 0.83 -10.03 12.94
C GLN A 247 0.45 -11.41 13.48
N SER A 248 -0.17 -11.47 14.65
CA SER A 248 -0.57 -12.74 15.27
C SER A 248 -1.67 -13.49 14.50
N PHE A 249 -2.28 -12.85 13.49
CA PHE A 249 -3.37 -13.41 12.70
C PHE A 249 -2.92 -14.04 11.38
N ILE A 250 -1.66 -13.88 10.96
CA ILE A 250 -1.15 -14.43 9.68
C ILE A 250 -1.30 -15.96 9.60
N ASN A 251 -1.07 -16.66 10.71
CA ASN A 251 -1.19 -18.12 10.81
C ASN A 251 -2.30 -18.54 11.78
N ALA A 252 -3.22 -17.63 12.11
CA ALA A 252 -4.33 -17.96 12.98
C ALA A 252 -5.34 -18.85 12.23
N PRO A 253 -5.95 -19.85 12.90
CA PRO A 253 -7.01 -20.63 12.29
C PRO A 253 -8.16 -19.71 11.90
N VAL A 254 -8.71 -19.95 10.70
CA VAL A 254 -9.82 -19.20 10.13
C VAL A 254 -11.02 -19.30 11.08
N LEU A 255 -11.41 -18.20 11.71
CA LEU A 255 -12.54 -18.20 12.64
C LEU A 255 -13.83 -18.65 11.91
N PRO A 256 -14.66 -19.53 12.50
CA PRO A 256 -15.84 -20.11 11.86
C PRO A 256 -16.83 -19.10 11.26
N GLN A 257 -16.85 -17.87 11.79
CA GLN A 257 -17.72 -16.79 11.32
C GLN A 257 -17.43 -16.36 9.87
N SER A 258 -16.20 -16.54 9.38
CA SER A 258 -15.84 -16.21 7.99
C SER A 258 -16.32 -17.23 6.95
N ARG A 259 -16.54 -18.51 7.34
CA ARG A 259 -17.11 -19.53 6.44
C ARG A 259 -18.60 -19.29 6.16
N ASN A 260 -19.33 -18.77 7.15
CA ASN A 260 -20.78 -18.56 7.02
C ASN A 260 -21.14 -17.27 6.28
N ALA A 261 -20.28 -16.24 6.29
CA ALA A 261 -20.51 -15.00 5.56
C ALA A 261 -20.44 -15.19 4.03
N VAL A 262 -19.58 -16.08 3.54
CA VAL A 262 -19.48 -16.42 2.11
C VAL A 262 -20.75 -17.14 1.62
N LEU A 263 -21.40 -17.92 2.49
CA LEU A 263 -22.65 -18.62 2.18
C LEU A 263 -23.90 -17.73 2.31
N ALA A 264 -23.85 -16.70 3.16
CA ALA A 264 -24.96 -15.77 3.36
C ALA A 264 -25.03 -14.65 2.30
N GLY A 265 -23.93 -14.39 1.57
CA GLY A 265 -23.81 -13.34 0.56
C GLY A 265 -24.26 -13.74 -0.87
N SER A 266 -24.80 -14.93 -1.09
CA SER A 266 -25.52 -15.27 -2.32
C SER A 266 -27.00 -14.93 -2.15
N PRO A 267 -27.46 -13.71 -2.51
CA PRO A 267 -28.89 -13.45 -2.61
C PRO A 267 -29.46 -14.48 -3.57
N GLY A 268 -30.44 -15.22 -3.08
CA GLY A 268 -31.03 -16.33 -3.81
C GLY A 268 -31.38 -15.96 -5.24
N LEU A 269 -30.70 -16.59 -6.18
CA LEU A 269 -31.34 -17.18 -7.35
C LEU A 269 -32.27 -18.31 -6.85
N ARG A 270 -33.32 -17.94 -6.12
CA ARG A 270 -34.51 -18.77 -5.96
C ARG A 270 -35.54 -18.19 -6.92
N ARG A 271 -35.63 -18.83 -8.08
CA ARG A 271 -36.85 -18.81 -8.88
C ARG A 271 -37.95 -19.53 -8.11
#